data_AF-A0A7S1EI48-F1
#
_entry.id   AF-A0A7S1EI48-F1
#
_cell.length_a   1.000
_cell.length_b   1.000
_cell.length_c   1.000
_cell.angle_alpha   90.00
_cell.angle_beta   90.00
_cell.angle_gamma   90.00
#
_symmetry.space_group_name_H-M   'P 1'
#
loop_
_entity.id
_entity.type
_entity.pdbx_description
1 polymer ?
#
loop_
_entity_poly.entity_id
_entity_poly.type
_entity_poly.pdbx_seq_one_letter_code
_entity_poly.pdbx_strand_id
1 'polypeptide(L)'
;QQRATRAPNINELYQPIVTGLSNLATDPCQGASINPADAGKAGTLTNLCQQTGVPTNQIGSVAAPSAGQVNSTSGGNPNLGPEQATTSTIGLVFEPEFAKGLSVTLDYWRIKIDKAVSSATVPQTVSGCYTAALNPGLAYNAFCQAIQRDGLTGGLNNGTGVSTQSSNLGKYDTSGVDLGANYRLMLKDLCAPNWGRV
;
A
#
# COMPACT_ATOMS: atom_id res chain seq x y z
N GLN A 1 -19.46 1.29 14.92
CA GLN A 1 -18.63 0.93 13.76
C GLN A 1 -19.36 1.39 12.51
N GLN A 2 -18.70 2.16 11.64
CA GLN A 2 -19.23 2.62 10.37
C GLN A 2 -18.43 2.00 9.22
N ARG A 3 -19.09 1.77 8.07
CA ARG A 3 -18.46 1.25 6.86
C ARG A 3 -18.74 2.20 5.69
N ALA A 4 -17.75 2.38 4.84
CA ALA A 4 -17.86 3.16 3.62
C ALA A 4 -17.14 2.44 2.48
N THR A 5 -17.52 2.75 1.24
CA THR A 5 -16.86 2.22 0.04
C THR A 5 -16.59 3.33 -0.94
N ARG A 6 -15.45 3.28 -1.63
CA ARG A 6 -15.11 4.18 -2.74
C ARG A 6 -14.94 3.38 -4.01
N ALA A 7 -15.69 3.73 -5.05
CA ALA A 7 -15.49 3.17 -6.38
C ALA A 7 -14.23 3.77 -7.03
N PRO A 8 -13.50 3.00 -7.87
CA PRO A 8 -12.39 3.54 -8.64
C PRO A 8 -12.84 4.66 -9.57
N ASN A 9 -12.00 5.67 -9.74
CA ASN A 9 -12.28 6.76 -10.67
C ASN A 9 -11.80 6.44 -12.11
N ILE A 10 -12.22 7.25 -13.08
CA ILE A 10 -11.89 7.03 -14.50
C ILE A 10 -10.38 7.04 -14.77
N ASN A 11 -9.61 7.85 -14.04
CA ASN A 11 -8.17 7.92 -14.19
C ASN A 11 -7.50 6.65 -13.67
N GLU A 12 -7.96 6.10 -12.55
CA GLU A 12 -7.46 4.84 -11.97
C GLU A 12 -7.75 3.64 -12.88
N LEU A 13 -8.87 3.65 -13.62
CA LEU A 13 -9.28 2.55 -14.50
C LEU A 13 -8.63 2.64 -15.89
N TYR A 14 -8.56 3.84 -16.48
CA TYR A 14 -8.29 4.01 -17.91
C TYR A 14 -7.16 4.98 -18.25
N GLN A 15 -6.33 5.36 -17.27
CA GLN A 15 -5.09 6.07 -17.60
C GLN A 15 -4.29 5.28 -18.64
N PRO A 16 -3.72 5.95 -19.67
CA PRO A 16 -2.90 5.29 -20.67
C PRO A 16 -1.80 4.44 -20.03
N ILE A 17 -1.62 3.23 -20.55
CA ILE A 17 -0.55 2.34 -20.11
C ILE A 17 0.73 2.74 -20.83
N VAL A 18 1.75 3.08 -20.06
CA VAL A 18 3.06 3.50 -20.57
C VAL A 18 4.16 2.68 -19.91
N THR A 19 5.20 2.35 -20.68
CA THR A 19 6.39 1.68 -20.17
C THR A 19 7.55 2.67 -20.18
N GLY A 20 8.17 2.85 -19.02
CA GLY A 20 9.35 3.68 -18.83
C GLY A 20 10.42 2.94 -18.06
N LEU A 21 11.38 3.68 -17.51
CA LEU A 21 12.45 3.15 -16.68
C LEU A 21 12.18 3.46 -15.20
N SER A 22 12.55 2.52 -14.34
CA SER A 22 12.57 2.73 -12.88
C SER A 22 13.84 2.17 -12.28
N ASN A 23 14.22 2.67 -11.10
CA ASN A 23 15.45 2.26 -10.44
C ASN A 23 15.28 0.92 -9.73
N LEU A 24 16.18 -0.02 -10.04
CA LEU A 24 16.36 -1.27 -9.34
C LEU A 24 17.82 -1.69 -9.47
N ALA A 25 18.61 -1.48 -8.42
CA ALA A 25 20.04 -1.72 -8.44
C ALA A 25 20.42 -3.22 -8.49
N THR A 26 19.56 -4.09 -7.97
CA THR A 26 19.83 -5.52 -7.83
C THR A 26 18.54 -6.28 -8.07
N ASP A 27 18.54 -7.11 -9.11
CA ASP A 27 17.49 -8.10 -9.31
C ASP A 27 17.79 -9.30 -8.41
N PRO A 28 16.86 -9.72 -7.51
CA PRO A 28 17.05 -10.90 -6.67
C PRO A 28 17.40 -12.18 -7.44
N CYS A 29 17.01 -12.26 -8.71
CA CYS A 29 17.25 -13.42 -9.57
C CYS A 29 18.55 -13.32 -10.40
N GLN A 30 19.38 -12.28 -10.21
CA GLN A 30 20.58 -12.06 -11.02
C GLN A 30 21.72 -13.02 -10.68
N GLY A 31 22.45 -13.44 -11.72
CA GLY A 31 23.70 -14.20 -11.62
C GLY A 31 23.60 -15.40 -10.68
N ALA A 32 24.64 -15.58 -9.87
CA ALA A 32 24.76 -16.69 -8.93
C ALA A 32 23.83 -16.62 -7.70
N SER A 33 22.93 -15.63 -7.61
CA SER A 33 21.92 -15.55 -6.52
C SER A 33 20.90 -16.68 -6.59
N ILE A 34 20.77 -17.32 -7.76
CA ILE A 34 19.92 -18.49 -7.99
C ILE A 34 20.77 -19.65 -8.52
N ASN A 35 20.45 -20.86 -8.07
CA ASN A 35 21.21 -22.08 -8.37
C ASN A 35 20.27 -23.14 -8.97
N PRO A 36 20.64 -23.80 -10.09
CA PRO A 36 19.88 -24.90 -10.67
C PRO A 36 19.54 -26.03 -9.69
N ALA A 37 20.37 -26.26 -8.66
CA ALA A 37 20.11 -27.27 -7.63
C ALA A 37 18.85 -27.00 -6.81
N ASP A 38 18.38 -25.76 -6.76
CA ASP A 38 17.17 -25.34 -6.05
C ASP A 38 15.98 -25.10 -6.99
N ALA A 39 16.16 -25.34 -8.30
CA ALA A 39 15.09 -25.30 -9.27
C ALA A 39 13.96 -26.26 -8.87
N GLY A 40 12.72 -25.77 -8.88
CA GLY A 40 11.54 -26.56 -8.48
C GLY A 40 11.38 -26.85 -6.99
N LYS A 41 12.29 -26.43 -6.10
CA LYS A 41 12.09 -26.57 -4.64
C LYS A 41 11.19 -25.46 -4.12
N ALA A 42 9.99 -25.80 -3.66
CA ALA A 42 9.04 -24.84 -3.10
C ALA A 42 9.68 -24.01 -1.96
N GLY A 43 9.40 -22.71 -1.94
CA GLY A 43 9.92 -21.79 -0.93
C GLY A 43 11.39 -21.38 -1.09
N THR A 44 12.02 -21.70 -2.22
CA THR A 44 13.36 -21.18 -2.56
C THR A 44 13.27 -20.00 -3.53
N LEU A 45 14.30 -19.14 -3.49
CA LEU A 45 14.41 -18.00 -4.41
C LEU A 45 14.45 -18.46 -5.86
N THR A 46 15.24 -19.50 -6.20
CA THR A 46 15.32 -20.05 -7.56
C THR A 46 13.95 -20.44 -8.08
N ASN A 47 13.14 -21.18 -7.31
CA ASN A 47 11.82 -21.59 -7.76
C ASN A 47 10.90 -20.39 -8.00
N LEU A 48 10.91 -19.40 -7.09
CA LEU A 48 10.10 -18.20 -7.29
C LEU A 48 10.54 -17.41 -8.53
N CYS A 49 11.84 -17.29 -8.76
CA CYS A 49 12.40 -16.68 -9.98
C CYS A 49 11.89 -17.39 -11.24
N GLN A 50 11.85 -18.72 -11.26
CA GLN A 50 11.26 -19.48 -12.37
C GLN A 50 9.75 -19.20 -12.52
N GLN A 51 8.99 -19.15 -11.42
CA GLN A 51 7.56 -18.86 -11.44
C GLN A 51 7.24 -17.45 -11.96
N THR A 52 8.13 -16.49 -11.77
CA THR A 52 8.04 -15.14 -12.37
C THR A 52 8.58 -15.05 -13.79
N GLY A 53 9.08 -16.15 -14.36
CA GLY A 53 9.45 -16.25 -15.76
C GLY A 53 10.95 -16.34 -16.07
N VAL A 54 11.85 -16.58 -15.10
CA VAL A 54 13.25 -16.91 -15.41
C VAL A 54 13.31 -18.25 -16.14
N PRO A 55 13.84 -18.32 -17.38
CA PRO A 55 14.01 -19.57 -18.10
C PRO A 55 15.02 -20.49 -17.40
N THR A 56 14.80 -21.80 -17.44
CA THR A 56 15.69 -22.78 -16.77
C THR A 56 17.14 -22.70 -17.24
N ASN A 57 17.39 -22.37 -18.51
CA ASN A 57 18.73 -22.18 -19.06
C ASN A 57 19.41 -20.86 -18.65
N GLN A 58 18.67 -19.95 -18.00
CA GLN A 58 19.19 -18.67 -17.50
C GLN A 58 19.44 -18.68 -15.98
N ILE A 59 19.12 -19.77 -15.28
CA ILE A 59 19.42 -19.88 -13.85
C ILE A 59 20.94 -19.81 -13.64
N GLY A 60 21.38 -18.88 -12.81
CA GLY A 60 22.80 -18.61 -12.58
C GLY A 60 23.40 -17.53 -13.50
N SER A 61 22.66 -17.12 -14.54
CA SER A 61 23.17 -16.31 -15.66
C SER A 61 22.31 -15.10 -16.01
N VAL A 62 21.21 -14.84 -15.29
CA VAL A 62 20.39 -13.64 -15.49
C VAL A 62 21.26 -12.40 -15.27
N ALA A 63 21.29 -11.51 -16.26
CA ALA A 63 22.10 -10.29 -16.20
C ALA A 63 21.58 -9.33 -15.12
N ALA A 64 22.51 -8.57 -14.54
CA ALA A 64 22.16 -7.47 -13.65
C ALA A 64 21.38 -6.38 -14.39
N PRO A 65 20.48 -5.64 -13.71
CA PRO A 65 19.80 -4.50 -14.30
C PRO A 65 20.78 -3.48 -14.93
N SER A 66 20.62 -3.21 -16.22
CA SER A 66 21.45 -2.24 -16.95
C SER A 66 21.35 -0.86 -16.30
N ALA A 67 22.50 -0.27 -15.94
CA ALA A 67 22.60 1.01 -15.24
C ALA A 67 21.79 1.10 -13.92
N GLY A 68 21.46 -0.05 -13.30
CA GLY A 68 20.62 -0.08 -12.09
C GLY A 68 19.16 0.28 -12.37
N GLN A 69 18.69 0.09 -13.59
CA GLN A 69 17.32 0.39 -14.02
C GLN A 69 16.67 -0.82 -14.68
N VAL A 70 15.34 -0.88 -14.60
CA VAL A 70 14.49 -1.88 -15.23
C VAL A 70 13.29 -1.24 -15.90
N ASN A 71 12.62 -1.96 -16.79
CA ASN A 71 11.38 -1.49 -17.37
C ASN A 71 10.27 -1.51 -16.30
N SER A 72 9.46 -0.46 -16.30
CA SER A 72 8.31 -0.31 -15.43
C SER A 72 7.10 0.09 -16.26
N THR A 73 6.04 -0.72 -16.20
CA THR A 73 4.78 -0.41 -16.88
C THR A 73 3.78 0.18 -15.88
N SER A 74 3.41 1.44 -16.08
CA SER A 74 2.43 2.16 -15.25
C SER A 74 1.19 2.51 -16.06
N GLY A 75 0.07 2.79 -15.39
CA GLY A 75 -1.17 3.20 -16.02
C GLY A 75 -2.40 2.75 -15.22
N GLY A 76 -3.57 2.94 -15.82
CA GLY A 76 -4.84 2.50 -15.23
C GLY A 76 -4.99 0.98 -15.24
N ASN A 77 -5.94 0.47 -14.46
CA ASN A 77 -6.27 -0.95 -14.40
C ASN A 77 -7.79 -1.16 -14.41
N PRO A 78 -8.38 -1.68 -15.50
CA PRO A 78 -9.83 -1.92 -15.58
C PRO A 78 -10.36 -2.97 -14.59
N ASN A 79 -9.47 -3.77 -13.98
CA ASN A 79 -9.83 -4.82 -13.04
C ASN A 79 -9.92 -4.33 -11.59
N LEU A 80 -9.86 -3.01 -11.34
CA LEU A 80 -9.99 -2.46 -10.01
C LEU A 80 -11.40 -2.64 -9.45
N GLY A 81 -11.47 -3.09 -8.21
CA GLY A 81 -12.67 -3.12 -7.39
C GLY A 81 -12.77 -1.93 -6.43
N PRO A 82 -13.90 -1.80 -5.71
CA PRO A 82 -14.07 -0.75 -4.71
C PRO A 82 -13.18 -0.94 -3.48
N GLU A 83 -12.69 0.18 -2.95
CA GLU A 83 -12.01 0.27 -1.65
C GLU A 83 -13.04 0.16 -0.53
N GLN A 84 -12.64 -0.41 0.62
CA GLN A 84 -13.52 -0.59 1.77
C GLN A 84 -12.92 0.09 3.00
N ALA A 85 -13.63 1.05 3.58
CA ALA A 85 -13.24 1.71 4.81
C ALA A 85 -14.10 1.26 5.99
N THR A 86 -13.48 1.02 7.13
CA THR A 86 -14.11 0.71 8.41
C THR A 86 -13.63 1.70 9.46
N THR A 87 -14.56 2.50 9.99
CA THR A 87 -14.28 3.50 11.04
C THR A 87 -14.87 3.06 12.36
N SER A 88 -14.08 3.14 13.42
CA SER A 88 -14.50 2.88 14.80
C SER A 88 -14.10 4.06 15.68
N THR A 89 -15.06 4.61 16.42
CA THR A 89 -14.84 5.75 17.32
C THR A 89 -15.43 5.42 18.68
N ILE A 90 -14.72 5.78 19.75
CA ILE A 90 -15.18 5.73 21.13
C ILE A 90 -14.94 7.10 21.76
N GLY A 91 -15.98 7.65 22.37
CA GLY A 91 -15.99 9.00 22.91
C GLY A 91 -16.37 9.04 24.39
N LEU A 92 -15.83 10.02 25.11
CA LEU A 92 -16.20 10.36 26.47
C LEU A 92 -16.54 11.85 26.53
N VAL A 93 -17.64 12.17 27.21
CA VAL A 93 -18.03 13.54 27.51
C VAL A 93 -17.97 13.72 29.02
N PHE A 94 -17.26 14.76 29.46
CA PHE A 94 -17.08 15.11 30.87
C PHE A 94 -17.61 16.51 31.14
N GLU A 95 -18.63 16.58 31.99
CA GLU A 95 -19.29 17.83 32.40
C GLU A 95 -19.20 17.97 33.93
N PRO A 96 -18.14 18.61 34.45
CA PRO A 96 -17.90 18.66 35.89
C PRO A 96 -18.90 19.58 36.62
N GLU A 97 -19.50 19.08 37.69
CA GLU A 97 -20.41 19.87 38.53
C GLU A 97 -19.72 21.06 39.23
N PHE A 98 -18.41 20.95 39.51
CA PHE A 98 -17.62 22.01 40.13
C PHE A 98 -17.35 23.20 39.19
N ALA A 99 -17.50 23.02 37.88
CA ALA A 99 -17.31 24.05 36.87
C ALA A 99 -18.53 24.07 35.93
N LYS A 100 -19.68 24.50 36.47
CA LYS A 100 -20.93 24.58 35.71
C LYS A 100 -20.74 25.39 34.42
N GLY A 101 -21.09 24.77 33.29
CA GLY A 101 -20.90 25.36 31.96
C GLY A 101 -19.69 24.80 31.21
N LEU A 102 -18.79 24.05 31.87
CA LEU A 102 -17.69 23.33 31.23
C LEU A 102 -18.18 22.00 30.66
N SER A 103 -17.85 21.76 29.39
CA SER A 103 -18.03 20.48 28.69
C SER A 103 -16.73 20.13 27.99
N VAL A 104 -16.17 18.98 28.32
CA VAL A 104 -14.94 18.44 27.71
C VAL A 104 -15.29 17.16 26.98
N THR A 105 -14.86 17.03 25.73
CA THR A 105 -15.03 15.82 24.92
C THR A 105 -13.68 15.21 24.60
N LEU A 106 -13.62 13.89 24.62
CA LEU A 106 -12.44 13.12 24.24
C LEU A 106 -12.89 11.97 23.34
N ASP A 107 -12.48 11.98 22.08
CA ASP A 107 -12.86 10.99 21.09
C ASP A 107 -11.62 10.27 20.55
N TYR A 108 -11.56 8.95 20.71
CA TYR A 108 -10.56 8.12 20.04
C TYR A 108 -11.18 7.48 18.80
N TRP A 109 -10.53 7.65 17.65
CA TRP A 109 -10.98 7.10 16.38
C TRP A 109 -9.90 6.22 15.73
N ARG A 110 -10.34 5.22 14.97
CA ARG A 110 -9.51 4.36 14.13
C ARG A 110 -10.20 4.08 12.81
N ILE A 111 -9.50 4.33 11.71
CA ILE A 111 -9.95 4.16 10.34
C ILE A 111 -9.05 3.12 9.67
N LYS A 112 -9.67 2.03 9.20
CA LYS A 112 -9.02 1.00 8.39
C LYS A 112 -9.54 1.06 6.98
N ILE A 113 -8.66 1.15 6.00
CA ILE A 113 -9.00 1.07 4.57
C ILE A 113 -8.36 -0.20 4.01
N ASP A 114 -9.19 -1.11 3.56
CA ASP A 114 -8.81 -2.33 2.85
C ASP A 114 -9.05 -2.17 1.35
N LYS A 115 -8.29 -2.94 0.56
CA LYS A 115 -8.34 -2.92 -0.91
C LYS A 115 -8.08 -1.54 -1.50
N ALA A 116 -7.26 -0.74 -0.84
CA ALA A 116 -6.97 0.60 -1.26
C ALA A 116 -6.33 0.60 -2.65
N VAL A 117 -6.86 1.41 -3.55
CA VAL A 117 -6.36 1.58 -4.91
C VAL A 117 -5.06 2.37 -4.82
N SER A 118 -3.96 1.70 -5.11
CA SER A 118 -2.63 2.29 -5.06
C SER A 118 -1.70 1.67 -6.08
N SER A 119 -0.67 2.41 -6.45
CA SER A 119 0.40 1.96 -7.33
C SER A 119 1.64 1.69 -6.48
N ALA A 120 2.01 0.41 -6.35
CA ALA A 120 3.26 0.05 -5.72
C ALA A 120 4.44 0.47 -6.59
N THR A 121 5.50 0.99 -5.97
CA THR A 121 6.76 1.28 -6.67
C THR A 121 7.49 -0.01 -7.05
N VAL A 122 8.38 0.03 -8.05
CA VAL A 122 9.19 -1.13 -8.44
C VAL A 122 9.91 -1.78 -7.25
N PRO A 123 10.61 -1.04 -6.35
CA PRO A 123 11.23 -1.63 -5.17
C PRO A 123 10.24 -2.32 -4.23
N GLN A 124 9.04 -1.75 -4.05
CA GLN A 124 7.99 -2.36 -3.21
C GLN A 124 7.46 -3.65 -3.84
N THR A 125 7.20 -3.66 -5.14
CA THR A 125 6.73 -4.84 -5.87
C THR A 125 7.76 -5.97 -5.82
N VAL A 126 9.03 -5.65 -6.12
CA VAL A 126 10.12 -6.62 -6.05
C VAL A 126 10.30 -7.15 -4.63
N SER A 127 10.29 -6.27 -3.62
CA SER A 127 10.44 -6.70 -2.23
C SER A 127 9.27 -7.55 -1.74
N GLY A 128 8.03 -7.18 -2.10
CA GLY A 128 6.82 -7.92 -1.76
C GLY A 128 6.75 -9.31 -2.38
N CYS A 129 7.47 -9.55 -3.48
CA CYS A 129 7.64 -10.87 -4.07
C CYS A 129 8.83 -11.63 -3.46
N TYR A 130 10.03 -11.05 -3.42
CA TYR A 130 11.27 -11.81 -3.23
C TYR A 130 11.92 -11.72 -1.84
N THR A 131 11.43 -10.88 -0.94
CA THR A 131 12.08 -10.74 0.39
C THR A 131 11.38 -11.60 1.43
N ALA A 132 12.15 -12.30 2.26
CA ALA A 132 11.59 -13.09 3.36
C ALA A 132 10.83 -12.23 4.40
N ALA A 133 11.13 -10.93 4.49
CA ALA A 133 10.42 -10.03 5.40
C ALA A 133 8.95 -9.80 4.98
N LEU A 134 8.68 -9.72 3.67
CA LEU A 134 7.35 -9.46 3.13
C LEU A 134 6.69 -10.72 2.51
N ASN A 135 7.49 -11.72 2.16
CA ASN A 135 7.08 -13.03 1.67
C ASN A 135 7.91 -14.15 2.33
N PRO A 136 7.66 -14.49 3.62
CA PRO A 136 8.48 -15.42 4.40
C PRO A 136 8.59 -16.84 3.83
N GLY A 137 7.67 -17.23 2.94
CA GLY A 137 7.67 -18.53 2.27
C GLY A 137 8.09 -18.47 0.81
N LEU A 138 8.52 -17.31 0.29
CA LEU A 138 8.86 -17.10 -1.13
C LEU A 138 7.82 -17.72 -2.07
N ALA A 139 6.54 -17.59 -1.72
CA ALA A 139 5.43 -18.15 -2.47
C ALA A 139 4.99 -17.15 -3.55
N TYR A 140 4.53 -17.66 -4.69
CA TYR A 140 3.96 -16.81 -5.72
C TYR A 140 2.71 -16.07 -5.21
N ASN A 141 2.77 -14.74 -5.22
CA ASN A 141 1.71 -13.88 -4.68
C ASN A 141 1.34 -12.76 -5.68
N ALA A 142 0.46 -11.85 -5.27
CA ALA A 142 -0.01 -10.76 -6.12
C ALA A 142 1.11 -9.79 -6.56
N PHE A 143 2.17 -9.61 -5.75
CA PHE A 143 3.33 -8.81 -6.17
C PHE A 143 4.15 -9.56 -7.24
N CYS A 144 4.28 -10.88 -7.13
CA CYS A 144 4.97 -11.68 -8.14
C CYS A 144 4.24 -11.68 -9.49
N GLN A 145 2.90 -11.61 -9.48
CA GLN A 145 2.09 -11.47 -10.70
C GLN A 145 2.34 -10.16 -11.45
N ALA A 146 2.79 -9.12 -10.74
CA ALA A 146 3.13 -7.84 -11.34
C ALA A 146 4.55 -7.82 -11.95
N ILE A 147 5.30 -8.92 -11.86
CA ILE A 147 6.66 -9.02 -12.41
C ILE A 147 6.62 -9.88 -13.67
N GLN A 148 6.95 -9.27 -14.79
CA GLN A 148 7.02 -9.94 -16.08
C GLN A 148 8.44 -9.93 -16.62
N ARG A 149 9.08 -11.09 -16.56
CA ARG A 149 10.45 -11.29 -17.04
C ARG A 149 10.49 -11.55 -18.54
N ASP A 150 11.62 -11.21 -19.13
CA ASP A 150 11.93 -11.56 -20.50
C ASP A 150 12.12 -13.07 -20.66
N GLY A 151 11.37 -13.70 -21.57
CA GLY A 151 11.38 -15.15 -21.75
C GLY A 151 12.66 -15.74 -22.34
N LEU A 152 13.60 -14.92 -22.82
CA LEU A 152 14.88 -15.37 -23.39
C LEU A 152 16.03 -15.21 -22.39
N THR A 153 16.08 -14.09 -21.69
CA THR A 153 17.18 -13.69 -20.79
C THR A 153 16.83 -13.81 -19.32
N GLY A 154 15.54 -13.88 -18.97
CA GLY A 154 15.05 -13.83 -17.59
C GLY A 154 15.18 -12.46 -16.93
N GLY A 155 15.73 -11.45 -17.61
CA GLY A 155 15.91 -10.10 -17.08
C GLY A 155 14.63 -9.26 -17.07
N LEU A 156 14.71 -8.07 -16.47
CA LEU A 156 13.61 -7.10 -16.36
C LEU A 156 13.79 -5.87 -17.27
N ASN A 157 14.83 -5.86 -18.11
CA ASN A 157 15.17 -4.74 -18.99
C ASN A 157 14.43 -4.75 -20.34
N ASN A 158 13.76 -5.85 -20.67
CA ASN A 158 13.03 -6.00 -21.93
C ASN A 158 11.53 -6.17 -21.65
N GLY A 159 10.68 -5.73 -22.57
CA GLY A 159 9.22 -5.85 -22.44
C GLY A 159 8.61 -4.93 -21.38
N THR A 160 7.59 -5.40 -20.68
CA THR A 160 6.82 -4.66 -19.66
C THR A 160 7.52 -4.59 -18.29
N GLY A 161 8.47 -5.50 -18.01
CA GLY A 161 9.24 -5.51 -16.77
C GLY A 161 8.35 -5.60 -15.53
N VAL A 162 8.42 -4.62 -14.65
CA VAL A 162 7.62 -4.57 -13.42
C VAL A 162 6.38 -3.69 -13.64
N SER A 163 5.19 -4.28 -13.52
CA SER A 163 3.94 -3.51 -13.52
C SER A 163 3.79 -2.75 -12.20
N THR A 164 3.61 -1.45 -12.32
CA THR A 164 3.26 -0.51 -11.24
C THR A 164 1.88 0.11 -11.48
N GLN A 165 1.05 -0.56 -12.29
CA GLN A 165 -0.35 -0.17 -12.48
C GLN A 165 -1.09 -0.21 -11.16
N SER A 166 -2.15 0.60 -11.05
CA SER A 166 -2.99 0.65 -9.87
C SER A 166 -3.55 -0.73 -9.52
N SER A 167 -3.57 -1.08 -8.23
CA SER A 167 -4.09 -2.35 -7.72
C SER A 167 -4.84 -2.16 -6.40
N ASN A 168 -5.74 -3.09 -6.06
CA ASN A 168 -6.45 -3.13 -4.77
C ASN A 168 -5.66 -3.87 -3.67
N LEU A 169 -4.33 -3.77 -3.68
CA LEU A 169 -3.48 -4.43 -2.68
C LEU A 169 -3.16 -3.52 -1.49
N GLY A 170 -3.44 -2.22 -1.60
CA GLY A 170 -3.14 -1.23 -0.57
C GLY A 170 -3.96 -1.44 0.70
N LYS A 171 -3.36 -1.11 1.84
CA LYS A 171 -4.01 -1.08 3.15
C LYS A 171 -3.54 0.15 3.92
N TYR A 172 -4.48 0.85 4.56
CA TYR A 172 -4.20 1.96 5.45
C TYR A 172 -4.87 1.72 6.80
N ASP A 173 -4.14 1.93 7.90
CA ASP A 173 -4.67 1.87 9.26
C ASP A 173 -4.18 3.11 9.99
N THR A 174 -5.11 4.01 10.31
CA THR A 174 -4.80 5.29 10.96
C THR A 174 -5.71 5.46 12.17
N SER A 175 -5.16 6.01 13.25
CA SER A 175 -5.90 6.26 14.47
C SER A 175 -5.44 7.55 15.12
N GLY A 176 -6.35 8.22 15.83
CA GLY A 176 -6.10 9.49 16.48
C GLY A 176 -7.01 9.73 17.67
N VAL A 177 -6.74 10.85 18.34
CA VAL A 177 -7.51 11.34 19.47
C VAL A 177 -7.89 12.79 19.17
N ASP A 178 -9.17 13.09 19.30
CA ASP A 178 -9.71 14.44 19.20
C ASP A 178 -10.15 14.90 20.60
N LEU A 179 -9.77 16.13 20.97
CA LEU A 179 -10.12 16.72 22.26
C LEU A 179 -10.85 18.05 22.04
N GLY A 180 -12.02 18.17 22.64
CA GLY A 180 -12.83 19.38 22.62
C GLY A 180 -13.05 19.93 24.03
N ALA A 181 -13.06 21.25 24.17
CA ALA A 181 -13.44 21.90 25.41
C ALA A 181 -14.33 23.10 25.10
N ASN A 182 -15.43 23.23 25.82
CA ASN A 182 -16.39 24.31 25.68
C ASN A 182 -16.78 24.83 27.06
N TYR A 183 -16.82 26.15 27.25
CA TYR A 183 -17.20 26.77 28.51
C TYR A 183 -18.26 27.83 28.29
N ARG A 184 -19.44 27.62 28.86
CA ARG A 184 -20.58 28.53 28.76
C ARG A 184 -20.61 29.49 29.95
N LEU A 185 -20.65 30.79 29.69
CA LEU A 185 -20.69 31.84 30.72
C LEU A 185 -22.07 32.50 30.76
N MET A 186 -22.61 32.72 31.97
CA MET A 186 -23.77 33.61 32.11
C MET A 186 -23.28 35.05 32.22
N LEU A 187 -23.77 35.96 31.36
CA LEU A 187 -23.34 37.37 31.37
C LEU A 187 -23.76 38.12 32.63
N LYS A 188 -24.76 37.59 33.37
CA LYS A 188 -25.09 38.08 34.70
C LYS A 188 -23.89 38.01 35.66
N ASP A 189 -23.03 37.01 35.49
CA ASP A 189 -21.85 36.78 36.33
C ASP A 189 -20.64 37.62 35.87
N LEU A 190 -20.78 38.36 34.74
CA LEU A 190 -19.80 39.29 34.17
C LEU A 190 -20.26 40.77 34.29
N CYS A 191 -21.14 41.10 35.25
CA CYS A 191 -21.70 42.45 35.43
C CYS A 191 -22.49 42.99 34.22
N ALA A 192 -22.99 42.13 33.32
CA ALA A 192 -23.87 42.50 32.20
C ALA A 192 -25.24 41.78 32.30
N PRO A 193 -26.07 42.10 33.31
CA PRO A 193 -27.22 41.28 33.71
C PRO A 193 -28.35 41.17 32.69
N ASN A 194 -28.42 42.05 31.68
CA ASN A 194 -29.53 42.09 30.72
C ASN A 194 -29.17 41.61 29.30
N TRP A 195 -27.96 41.08 29.09
CA TRP A 195 -27.44 40.78 27.74
C TRP A 195 -27.48 39.29 27.36
N GLY A 196 -28.18 38.46 28.13
CA GLY A 196 -28.41 37.06 27.77
C GLY A 196 -27.23 36.12 28.10
N ARG A 197 -26.93 35.20 27.19
CA ARG A 197 -25.96 34.09 27.38
C ARG A 197 -24.96 34.11 26.21
N VAL A 198 -23.69 33.80 26.45
CA VAL A 198 -22.65 33.64 25.41
C VAL A 198 -21.91 32.34 25.65
#